data_AF-A0A933YJ48-F1
#
_entry.id   AF-A0A933YJ48-F1
#
_cell.length_a   1.000
_cell.length_b   1.000
_cell.length_c   1.000
_cell.angle_alpha   90.00
_cell.angle_beta   90.00
_cell.angle_gamma   90.00
#
_symmetry.space_group_name_H-M   'P 1'
#
loop_
_entity.id
_entity.type
_entity.pdbx_description
1 polymer ?
#
loop_
_entity_poly.entity_id
_entity_poly.type
_entity_poly.pdbx_seq_one_letter_code
_entity_poly.pdbx_strand_id
1 'polypeptide(L)'
;MTKFNGSLSAYFEKGDGNEKGFPTVNYVASRLNLSPQYLSDLLKQETGKTALELIHLHLISEAKNLLVAGERSIGVSPKEYKSQLLN
;
A
#
# COMPACT_ATOMS: atom_id res chain seq x y z
N MET A 1 -15.44 -2.91 6.44
CA MET A 1 -14.34 -2.75 5.46
C MET A 1 -13.91 -1.33 5.02
N THR A 2 -14.77 -0.40 4.58
CA THR A 2 -14.32 0.89 3.96
C THR A 2 -13.37 1.72 4.84
N LYS A 3 -13.63 1.80 6.15
CA LYS A 3 -12.78 2.55 7.09
C LYS A 3 -11.39 1.93 7.27
N PHE A 4 -11.29 0.60 7.26
CA PHE A 4 -10.02 -0.12 7.36
C PHE A 4 -9.16 0.16 6.12
N ASN A 5 -9.72 -0.02 4.92
CA ASN A 5 -9.01 0.28 3.67
C ASN A 5 -8.59 1.75 3.60
N GLY A 6 -9.49 2.67 3.93
CA GLY A 6 -9.17 4.11 3.96
C GLY A 6 -8.04 4.46 4.93
N SER A 7 -7.96 3.78 6.08
CA SER A 7 -6.85 3.96 7.02
C SER A 7 -5.52 3.45 6.48
N LEU A 8 -5.52 2.38 5.67
CA LEU A 8 -4.32 1.87 5.01
C LEU A 8 -3.90 2.79 3.86
N SER A 9 -4.81 3.18 2.97
CA SER A 9 -4.51 4.11 1.88
C SER A 9 -3.93 5.42 2.40
N ALA A 10 -4.55 6.01 3.45
CA ALA A 10 -4.05 7.24 4.06
C ALA A 10 -2.66 7.10 4.71
N TYR A 11 -2.24 5.88 5.09
CA TYR A 11 -0.90 5.62 5.62
C TYR A 11 0.15 5.69 4.50
N PHE A 12 -0.14 5.10 3.34
CA PHE A 12 0.80 5.11 2.20
C PHE A 12 0.83 6.45 1.46
N GLU A 13 -0.31 7.14 1.32
CA GLU A 13 -0.40 8.44 0.65
C GLU A 13 0.38 9.54 1.39
N LYS A 14 0.48 9.46 2.72
CA LYS A 14 1.21 10.45 3.52
C LYS A 14 2.73 10.33 3.44
N GLY A 15 3.27 9.32 2.76
CA GLY A 15 4.71 9.03 2.77
C GLY A 15 5.23 8.49 4.11
N ASP A 16 4.33 8.28 5.08
CA ASP A 16 4.64 7.74 6.41
C ASP A 16 5.31 6.36 6.31
N GLY A 17 5.09 5.61 5.22
CA GLY A 17 5.72 4.32 4.99
C GLY A 17 7.24 4.35 4.84
N ASN A 18 7.82 5.46 4.36
CA ASN A 18 9.28 5.58 4.19
C ASN A 18 10.00 5.91 5.51
N GLU A 19 9.33 6.57 6.46
CA GLU A 19 9.92 6.94 7.76
C GLU A 19 9.47 6.03 8.92
N LYS A 20 8.23 5.52 8.88
CA LYS A 20 7.61 4.75 9.97
C LYS A 20 7.49 3.25 9.69
N GLY A 21 7.93 2.80 8.51
CA GLY A 21 7.91 1.39 8.11
C GLY A 21 6.53 0.90 7.71
N PHE A 22 6.19 -0.35 8.04
CA PHE A 22 4.92 -0.96 7.65
C PHE A 22 3.80 -0.65 8.65
N PRO A 23 2.54 -0.50 8.19
CA PRO A 23 1.41 -0.28 9.09
C PRO A 23 1.20 -1.50 9.97
N THR A 24 0.94 -1.28 11.26
CA THR A 24 0.66 -2.34 12.23
C THR A 24 -0.83 -2.42 12.55
N VAL A 25 -1.28 -3.57 13.06
CA VAL A 25 -2.67 -3.72 13.54
C VAL A 25 -3.00 -2.66 14.60
N ASN A 26 -2.06 -2.36 15.50
CA ASN A 26 -2.23 -1.33 16.53
C ASN A 26 -2.44 0.06 15.93
N TYR A 27 -1.68 0.42 14.90
CA TYR A 27 -1.85 1.69 14.21
C TYR A 27 -3.27 1.82 13.63
N VAL A 28 -3.71 0.82 12.86
CA VAL A 28 -5.03 0.85 12.23
C VAL A 28 -6.14 0.85 13.28
N ALA A 29 -6.02 0.03 14.32
CA ALA A 29 -7.00 -0.03 15.41
C ALA A 29 -7.11 1.31 16.15
N SER A 30 -5.98 1.98 16.42
CA SER A 30 -5.97 3.31 17.04
C SER A 30 -6.67 4.37 16.18
N ARG A 31 -6.47 4.34 14.85
CA ARG A 31 -7.13 5.26 13.91
C ARG A 31 -8.63 5.07 13.82
N LEU A 32 -9.12 3.88 14.16
CA LEU A 32 -10.53 3.53 14.16
C LEU A 32 -11.17 3.59 15.56
N ASN A 33 -10.42 3.96 16.60
CA ASN A 33 -10.84 3.92 18.00
C ASN A 33 -11.33 2.53 18.45
N LEU A 34 -10.64 1.48 17.99
CA LEU A 34 -10.92 0.09 18.33
C LEU A 34 -9.74 -0.54 19.05
N SER A 35 -9.99 -1.59 19.83
CA SER A 35 -8.91 -2.44 20.30
C SER A 35 -8.37 -3.30 19.13
N PRO A 36 -7.07 -3.62 19.10
CA PRO A 36 -6.48 -4.47 18.07
C PRO A 36 -7.15 -5.84 17.95
N GLN A 37 -7.54 -6.41 19.10
CA GLN A 37 -8.25 -7.68 19.18
C GLN A 37 -9.64 -7.59 18.56
N TYR A 38 -10.43 -6.59 18.96
CA TYR A 38 -11.78 -6.40 18.43
C TYR A 38 -11.76 -6.13 16.91
N LEU A 39 -10.82 -5.31 16.43
CA LEU A 39 -10.63 -5.10 15.00
C LEU A 39 -10.34 -6.42 14.27
N SER A 40 -9.45 -7.25 14.81
CA SER A 40 -9.08 -8.52 14.20
C SER A 40 -10.24 -9.51 14.17
N ASP A 41 -11.01 -9.60 15.25
CA ASP A 41 -12.18 -10.47 15.34
C ASP A 41 -13.29 -10.00 14.39
N LEU A 42 -13.57 -8.70 14.36
CA LEU A 42 -14.55 -8.10 13.45
C LEU A 42 -14.20 -8.39 11.98
N LEU A 43 -12.95 -8.16 11.58
CA LEU A 43 -12.50 -8.43 10.22
C LEU A 43 -12.55 -9.92 9.91
N LYS A 44 -12.20 -10.78 10.87
CA LYS A 44 -12.28 -12.22 10.69
C LYS A 44 -13.73 -12.69 10.50
N GLN A 45 -14.68 -12.08 11.20
CA GLN A 45 -16.11 -12.36 11.02
C GLN A 45 -16.64 -11.85 9.68
N GLU A 46 -16.25 -10.63 9.26
CA GLU A 46 -16.71 -10.03 8.01
C GLU A 46 -16.08 -10.66 6.76
N THR A 47 -14.79 -11.02 6.82
CA THR A 47 -14.00 -11.36 5.63
C THR A 47 -13.33 -12.73 5.70
N GLY A 48 -13.44 -13.43 6.82
CA GLY A 48 -12.70 -14.67 7.08
C GLY A 48 -11.19 -14.47 7.31
N LYS A 49 -10.72 -13.22 7.48
CA LYS A 49 -9.29 -12.89 7.63
C LYS A 49 -9.06 -11.92 8.78
N THR A 50 -7.99 -12.15 9.52
CA THR A 50 -7.53 -11.25 10.58
C THR A 50 -7.04 -9.92 10.02
N ALA A 51 -6.94 -8.91 10.88
CA ALA A 51 -6.38 -7.61 10.51
C ALA A 51 -4.97 -7.72 9.93
N LEU A 52 -4.12 -8.57 10.51
CA LEU A 52 -2.74 -8.76 10.06
C LEU A 52 -2.68 -9.36 8.65
N GLU A 53 -3.50 -10.38 8.37
CA GLU A 53 -3.58 -10.97 7.03
C GLU A 53 -4.02 -9.95 5.99
N LEU A 54 -5.01 -9.13 6.31
CA LEU A 54 -5.49 -8.08 5.39
C LEU A 54 -4.43 -7.00 5.16
N ILE A 55 -3.66 -6.61 6.19
CA ILE A 55 -2.52 -5.70 6.04
C ILE A 55 -1.48 -6.30 5.09
N HIS A 56 -1.08 -7.57 5.28
CA HIS A 56 -0.11 -8.22 4.41
C HIS A 56 -0.60 -8.36 2.98
N LEU A 57 -1.88 -8.70 2.77
CA LEU A 57 -2.47 -8.76 1.43
C LEU A 57 -2.44 -7.40 0.74
N HIS A 58 -2.72 -6.33 1.47
CA HIS A 58 -2.62 -4.97 0.96
C HIS A 58 -1.18 -4.62 0.57
N LEU A 59 -0.19 -4.92 1.43
CA LEU A 59 1.23 -4.72 1.13
C LEU A 59 1.69 -5.47 -0.13
N ILE A 60 1.28 -6.73 -0.28
CA ILE A 60 1.59 -7.53 -1.48
C ILE A 60 0.95 -6.91 -2.72
N SER A 61 -0.29 -6.42 -2.60
CA SER A 61 -0.98 -5.73 -3.70
C SER A 61 -0.23 -4.46 -4.10
N GLU A 62 0.19 -3.63 -3.14
CA GLU A 62 0.95 -2.41 -3.41
C GLU A 62 2.31 -2.73 -4.04
N ALA A 63 3.03 -3.74 -3.54
CA ALA A 63 4.29 -4.17 -4.13
C ALA A 63 4.11 -4.63 -5.59
N LYS A 64 3.06 -5.41 -5.88
CA LYS A 64 2.72 -5.80 -7.25
C LYS A 64 2.38 -4.60 -8.13
N ASN A 65 1.61 -3.65 -7.60
CA ASN A 65 1.25 -2.42 -8.32
C ASN A 65 2.50 -1.61 -8.67
N LEU A 66 3.46 -1.48 -7.76
CA LEU A 66 4.72 -0.79 -7.99
C LEU A 66 5.58 -1.48 -9.05
N LEU A 67 5.67 -2.81 -9.03
CA LEU A 67 6.39 -3.57 -10.06
C LEU A 67 5.76 -3.36 -11.45
N VAL A 68 4.44 -3.48 -11.57
CA VAL A 68 3.72 -3.25 -12.83
C VAL A 68 3.83 -1.79 -13.28
N ALA A 69 3.80 -0.82 -12.35
CA ALA A 69 4.00 0.59 -12.68
C ALA A 69 5.42 0.88 -13.17
N GLY A 70 6.43 0.26 -12.55
CA GLY A 70 7.82 0.29 -13.00
C GLY A 70 7.99 -0.30 -14.41
N GLU A 71 7.34 -1.43 -14.68
CA GLU A 71 7.29 -2.05 -16.01
C GLU A 71 6.57 -1.19 -17.06
N ARG A 72 5.54 -0.43 -16.66
CA ARG A 72 4.89 0.55 -17.53
C ARG A 72 5.73 1.80 -17.77
N SER A 73 6.57 2.19 -16.80
CA SER A 73 7.43 3.38 -16.88
C SER A 73 8.72 3.16 -17.70
N ILE A 74 9.15 1.91 -17.91
CA ILE A 74 10.27 1.59 -18.82
C ILE A 74 9.88 1.62 -20.31
N GLY A 75 8.63 1.97 -20.64
CA GLY A 75 8.13 2.05 -22.01
C GLY A 75 8.42 3.35 -22.78
N VAL A 76 8.83 4.45 -22.14
CA VAL A 76 9.20 5.69 -22.86
C VAL A 76 10.20 6.57 -22.09
N SER A 77 11.45 6.53 -22.53
CA SER A 77 12.27 7.75 -22.61
C SER A 77 13.06 7.75 -23.92
N PRO A 78 12.47 8.22 -25.04
CA PRO A 78 13.21 8.50 -26.29
C PRO A 78 14.09 9.76 -26.18
N LYS A 79 14.70 10.02 -25.03
CA LYS A 79 15.70 11.09 -24.91
C LYS A 79 17.04 10.47 -25.26
N GLU A 80 17.74 11.08 -26.22
CA GLU A 80 19.17 10.85 -26.57
C GLU A 80 19.54 9.98 -27.78
N TYR A 81 18.85 10.05 -28.93
CA TYR A 81 19.43 9.55 -30.19
C TYR A 81 19.51 10.53 -31.37
N LYS A 82 19.05 11.78 -31.24
CA LYS A 82 19.01 12.75 -32.36
C LYS A 82 19.86 14.01 -32.20
N SER A 83 20.94 13.95 -31.42
CA SER A 83 21.96 15.03 -31.38
C SER A 83 23.29 14.68 -32.05
N GLN A 84 23.38 13.55 -32.77
CA GLN A 84 24.62 13.11 -33.45
C GLN A 84 24.48 12.94 -34.98
N LEU A 85 23.36 13.35 -35.59
CA LEU A 85 23.18 13.30 -37.06
C LEU A 85 23.10 14.67 -37.74
N LEU A 86 23.60 15.71 -37.09
CA LEU A 86 23.89 17.01 -37.71
C LEU A 86 25.31 17.42 -37.31
N ASN A 87 26.28 16.80 -37.98
CA ASN A 87 27.60 17.33 -38.28
C ASN A 87 28.04 16.70 -39.61
#